data_AF-A0A1Y5HYS7-F1
#
_entry.id   AF-A0A1Y5HYS7-F1
#
_cell.length_a   1.000
_cell.length_b   1.000
_cell.length_c   1.000
_cell.angle_alpha   90.00
_cell.angle_beta   90.00
_cell.angle_gamma   90.00
#
_symmetry.space_group_name_H-M   'P 1'
#
loop_
_entity.id
_entity.type
_entity.pdbx_description
1 polymer ?
#
loop_
_entity_poly.entity_id
_entity_poly.type
_entity_poly.pdbx_seq_one_letter_code
_entity_poly.pdbx_strand_id
1 'polypeptide(L)'
;AKEFGFEEVVLTDTREALSAVTERNVERNRDVVGVEKARVMALNWENEEELDDVVKSGPYEVVFGTDVVFSKRLVGPLLRCVERCLSKDCPSVCYICIQKRSPDAHRRFVKMAGKVFEVKKVSKDQFSFAEDDECEIFELRFR
;
A
#
# COMPACT_ATOMS: atom_id res chain seq x y z
N ALA A 1 12.31 0.73 -13.25
CA ALA A 1 12.75 0.87 -11.85
C ALA A 1 13.99 1.72 -11.70
N LYS A 2 14.98 1.67 -12.62
CA LYS A 2 16.03 2.71 -12.64
C LYS A 2 15.47 4.14 -12.70
N GLU A 3 14.30 4.35 -13.33
CA GLU A 3 13.59 5.65 -13.31
C GLU A 3 12.73 5.90 -12.05
N PHE A 4 12.38 4.87 -11.28
CA PHE A 4 11.49 5.01 -10.11
C PHE A 4 12.23 4.98 -8.77
N GLY A 5 13.53 4.67 -8.76
CA GLY A 5 14.39 4.77 -7.58
C GLY A 5 14.26 3.65 -6.55
N PHE A 6 13.51 2.58 -6.82
CA PHE A 6 13.39 1.42 -5.92
C PHE A 6 14.28 0.26 -6.37
N GLU A 7 15.11 -0.25 -5.46
CA GLU A 7 15.99 -1.40 -5.70
C GLU A 7 15.25 -2.75 -5.51
N GLU A 8 14.34 -2.82 -4.54
CA GLU A 8 13.55 -4.00 -4.20
C GLU A 8 12.08 -3.63 -4.05
N VAL A 9 11.19 -4.50 -4.53
CA VAL A 9 9.74 -4.29 -4.45
C VAL A 9 9.06 -5.58 -4.04
N VAL A 10 8.20 -5.51 -3.03
CA VAL A 10 7.32 -6.61 -2.62
C VAL A 10 5.89 -6.25 -2.99
N LEU A 11 5.32 -7.02 -3.91
CA LEU A 11 3.92 -6.91 -4.35
C LEU A 11 3.09 -7.91 -3.56
N THR A 12 2.01 -7.44 -2.94
CA THR A 12 1.15 -8.28 -2.10
C THR A 12 -0.30 -8.17 -2.49
N ASP A 13 -1.01 -9.29 -2.39
CA ASP A 13 -2.47 -9.39 -2.58
C ASP A 13 -2.94 -10.74 -2.00
N THR A 14 -4.23 -11.05 -2.06
CA THR A 14 -4.72 -12.38 -1.70
C THR A 14 -4.19 -13.44 -2.67
N ARG A 15 -4.08 -14.69 -2.21
CA ARG A 15 -3.53 -15.81 -3.01
C ARG A 15 -4.26 -15.98 -4.35
N GLU A 16 -5.56 -15.74 -4.36
CA GLU A 16 -6.40 -15.80 -5.55
C GLU A 16 -6.01 -14.72 -6.56
N ALA A 17 -5.78 -13.48 -6.11
CA ALA A 17 -5.35 -12.39 -6.99
C ALA A 17 -3.92 -12.60 -7.52
N LEU A 18 -3.03 -13.11 -6.66
CA LEU A 18 -1.65 -13.39 -7.04
C LEU A 18 -1.54 -14.41 -8.18
N SER A 19 -2.22 -15.55 -8.01
CA SER A 19 -2.24 -16.64 -8.99
C SER A 19 -2.97 -16.26 -10.28
N ALA A 20 -3.99 -15.39 -10.21
CA ALA A 20 -4.76 -14.97 -11.37
C ALA A 20 -4.04 -13.92 -12.23
N VAL A 21 -3.37 -12.95 -11.60
CA VAL A 21 -2.93 -11.72 -12.31
C VAL A 21 -1.51 -11.30 -11.94
N THR A 22 -1.18 -11.19 -10.64
CA THR A 22 0.04 -10.50 -10.20
C THR A 22 1.31 -11.20 -10.65
N GLU A 23 1.43 -12.51 -10.44
CA GLU A 23 2.64 -13.27 -10.80
C GLU A 23 2.92 -13.20 -12.31
N ARG A 24 1.87 -13.37 -13.12
CA ARG A 24 1.97 -13.29 -14.58
C ARG A 24 2.39 -11.90 -15.06
N ASN A 25 1.88 -10.85 -14.43
CA ASN A 25 2.24 -9.47 -14.78
C ASN A 25 3.68 -9.13 -14.40
N VAL A 26 4.15 -9.59 -13.24
CA VAL A 26 5.55 -9.43 -12.83
C VAL A 26 6.48 -10.12 -13.84
N GLU A 27 6.18 -11.36 -14.21
CA GLU A 27 7.00 -12.10 -15.18
C GLU A 27 7.06 -11.38 -16.54
N ARG A 28 5.90 -10.95 -17.05
CA ARG A 28 5.79 -10.25 -18.34
C ARG A 28 6.54 -8.93 -18.42
N ASN A 29 6.69 -8.25 -17.28
CA ASN A 29 7.30 -6.93 -17.24
C ASN A 29 8.71 -6.95 -16.65
N ARG A 30 9.27 -8.11 -16.27
CA ARG A 30 10.57 -8.19 -15.56
C ARG A 30 11.66 -7.37 -16.25
N ASP A 31 11.77 -7.48 -17.57
CA ASP A 31 12.78 -6.77 -18.37
C ASP A 31 12.54 -5.25 -18.45
N VAL A 32 11.28 -4.83 -18.42
CA VAL A 32 10.87 -3.41 -18.50
C VAL A 32 11.01 -2.73 -17.15
N VAL A 33 10.53 -3.38 -16.08
CA VAL A 33 10.59 -2.78 -14.75
C VAL A 33 12.03 -2.75 -14.28
N GLY A 34 12.92 -3.66 -14.71
CA GLY A 34 14.33 -3.65 -14.27
C GLY A 34 14.47 -3.76 -12.74
N VAL A 35 13.40 -4.22 -12.06
CA VAL A 35 13.47 -4.68 -10.67
C VAL A 35 13.86 -6.13 -10.79
N GLU A 36 15.16 -6.41 -10.76
CA GLU A 36 15.65 -7.80 -10.71
C GLU A 36 15.09 -8.54 -9.47
N LYS A 37 14.60 -7.78 -8.48
CA LYS A 37 14.13 -8.26 -7.18
C LYS A 37 12.66 -7.93 -6.88
N ALA A 38 11.78 -7.95 -7.90
CA ALA A 38 10.34 -7.92 -7.64
C ALA A 38 9.91 -9.27 -7.05
N ARG A 39 9.40 -9.25 -5.81
CA ARG A 39 8.85 -10.43 -5.14
C ARG A 39 7.35 -10.33 -5.04
N VAL A 40 6.70 -11.48 -5.10
CA VAL A 40 5.25 -11.60 -4.93
C VAL A 40 4.99 -12.40 -3.66
N MET A 41 4.18 -11.87 -2.75
CA MET A 41 3.88 -12.51 -1.46
C MET A 41 2.39 -12.39 -1.14
N ALA A 42 1.80 -13.47 -0.61
CA ALA A 42 0.41 -13.45 -0.17
C ALA A 42 0.25 -12.51 1.04
N LEU A 43 -0.80 -11.69 1.01
CA LEU A 43 -1.23 -10.88 2.13
C LEU A 43 -2.74 -10.69 2.14
N ASN A 44 -3.44 -11.60 2.80
CA ASN A 44 -4.76 -11.30 3.33
C ASN A 44 -4.60 -10.50 4.63
N TRP A 45 -5.12 -9.27 4.68
CA TRP A 45 -4.97 -8.39 5.86
C TRP A 45 -5.57 -8.96 7.16
N GLU A 46 -6.46 -9.96 7.07
CA GLU A 46 -7.03 -10.65 8.23
C GLU A 46 -6.18 -11.89 8.66
N ASN A 47 -5.16 -12.27 7.89
CA ASN A 47 -4.24 -13.38 8.17
C ASN A 47 -2.93 -12.87 8.79
N GLU A 48 -2.64 -13.31 10.02
CA GLU A 48 -1.46 -12.85 10.76
C GLU A 48 -0.15 -13.51 10.30
N GLU A 49 -0.18 -14.78 9.88
CA GLU A 49 1.01 -15.48 9.39
C GLU A 49 1.54 -14.86 8.11
N GLU A 50 0.63 -14.54 7.18
CA GLU A 50 0.97 -13.85 5.93
C GLU A 50 1.51 -12.44 6.18
N LEU A 51 0.94 -11.72 7.16
CA LEU A 51 1.47 -10.41 7.57
C LEU A 51 2.88 -10.54 8.16
N ASP A 52 3.12 -11.52 9.03
CA ASP A 52 4.43 -11.73 9.62
C ASP A 52 5.51 -12.01 8.57
N ASP A 53 5.20 -12.79 7.54
CA ASP A 53 6.13 -13.09 6.46
C ASP A 53 6.44 -11.85 5.60
N VAL A 54 5.43 -11.04 5.30
CA VAL A 54 5.63 -9.76 4.62
C VAL A 54 6.50 -8.83 5.47
N VAL A 55 6.22 -8.70 6.77
CA VAL A 55 7.00 -7.83 7.68
C VAL A 55 8.47 -8.24 7.75
N LYS A 56 8.77 -9.55 7.79
CA LYS A 56 10.15 -10.08 7.80
C LYS A 56 10.94 -9.74 6.52
N SER A 57 10.25 -9.43 5.42
CA SER A 57 10.89 -9.05 4.15
C SER A 57 11.26 -7.56 4.09
N GLY A 58 10.88 -6.77 5.10
CA GLY A 58 11.29 -5.39 5.27
C GLY A 58 12.71 -5.23 5.88
N PRO A 59 13.04 -4.03 6.39
CA PRO A 59 12.16 -2.88 6.62
C PRO A 59 11.73 -2.18 5.33
N TYR A 60 10.49 -1.68 5.31
CA TYR A 60 9.95 -0.94 4.16
C TYR A 60 10.11 0.56 4.37
N GLU A 61 10.81 1.22 3.44
CA GLU A 61 10.90 2.69 3.41
C GLU A 61 9.60 3.33 2.91
N VAL A 62 8.93 2.65 1.97
CA VAL A 62 7.67 3.09 1.38
C VAL A 62 6.69 1.92 1.32
N VAL A 63 5.48 2.16 1.82
CA VAL A 63 4.32 1.25 1.66
C VAL A 63 3.29 1.94 0.79
N PHE A 64 2.78 1.28 -0.24
CA PHE A 64 1.83 1.86 -1.18
C PHE A 64 0.55 1.04 -1.27
N GLY A 65 -0.59 1.70 -1.36
CA GLY A 65 -1.89 1.05 -1.59
C GLY A 65 -2.82 1.92 -2.43
N THR A 66 -3.40 1.35 -3.48
CA THR A 66 -4.36 2.03 -4.36
C THR A 66 -5.71 1.35 -4.30
N ASP A 67 -6.78 2.11 -4.09
CA ASP A 67 -8.17 1.60 -4.01
C ASP A 67 -8.39 0.50 -2.98
N VAL A 68 -7.54 0.48 -1.94
CA VAL A 68 -7.59 -0.48 -0.83
C VAL A 68 -8.64 -0.13 0.23
N VAL A 69 -9.23 1.07 0.19
CA VAL A 69 -10.24 1.55 1.17
C VAL A 69 -11.65 1.45 0.57
N PHE A 70 -12.14 0.22 0.41
CA PHE A 70 -13.47 -0.05 -0.15
C PHE A 70 -14.46 -0.67 0.86
N SER A 71 -13.96 -1.29 1.94
CA SER A 71 -14.77 -1.98 2.95
C SER A 71 -14.50 -1.45 4.36
N LYS A 72 -15.56 -1.01 5.05
CA LYS A 72 -15.47 -0.49 6.43
C LYS A 72 -14.88 -1.53 7.41
N ARG A 73 -15.16 -2.82 7.21
CA ARG A 73 -14.64 -3.92 8.04
C ARG A 73 -13.12 -4.05 7.92
N LEU A 74 -12.61 -3.91 6.71
CA LEU A 74 -11.20 -4.12 6.37
C LEU A 74 -10.29 -2.93 6.70
N VAL A 75 -10.84 -1.76 7.04
CA VAL A 75 -10.04 -0.59 7.44
C VAL A 75 -9.12 -0.89 8.62
N GLY A 76 -9.61 -1.61 9.64
CA GLY A 76 -8.80 -1.99 10.79
C GLY A 76 -7.64 -2.92 10.40
N PRO A 77 -7.94 -4.06 9.74
CA PRO A 77 -6.93 -4.95 9.18
C PRO A 77 -5.88 -4.24 8.32
N LEU A 78 -6.30 -3.40 7.37
CA LEU A 78 -5.40 -2.62 6.51
C LEU A 78 -4.43 -1.75 7.32
N LEU A 79 -4.95 -0.98 8.29
CA LEU A 79 -4.11 -0.10 9.11
C LEU A 79 -3.14 -0.88 10.01
N ARG A 80 -3.53 -2.08 10.48
CA ARG A 80 -2.62 -2.99 11.19
C ARG A 80 -1.45 -3.40 10.29
N CYS A 81 -1.71 -3.75 9.04
CA CYS A 81 -0.66 -4.09 8.09
C CYS A 81 0.29 -2.90 7.85
N VAL A 82 -0.26 -1.70 7.62
CA VAL A 82 0.54 -0.48 7.44
C VAL A 82 1.41 -0.22 8.68
N GLU A 83 0.84 -0.27 9.88
CA GLU A 83 1.58 -0.08 11.13
C GLU A 83 2.72 -1.09 11.31
N ARG A 84 2.49 -2.34 10.94
CA ARG A 84 3.49 -3.41 11.08
C ARG A 84 4.60 -3.36 10.03
N CYS A 85 4.31 -2.85 8.83
CA CYS A 85 5.29 -2.74 7.75
C CYS A 85 6.16 -1.48 7.86
N LEU A 86 5.65 -0.40 8.47
CA LEU A 86 6.42 0.83 8.66
C LEU A 86 7.39 0.69 9.84
N SER A 87 8.58 1.28 9.70
CA SER A 87 9.56 1.39 10.78
C SER A 87 9.32 2.65 11.60
N LYS A 88 9.41 2.54 12.94
CA LYS A 88 9.44 3.69 13.86
C LYS A 88 10.84 4.28 14.02
N ASP A 89 11.87 3.47 13.74
CA ASP A 89 13.27 3.82 13.98
C ASP A 89 13.94 4.47 12.76
N CYS A 90 13.36 4.27 11.57
CA CYS A 90 13.87 4.83 10.31
C CYS A 90 12.76 5.64 9.59
N PRO A 91 13.12 6.65 8.78
CA PRO A 91 12.15 7.37 7.97
C PRO A 91 11.40 6.42 7.03
N SER A 92 10.14 6.15 7.35
CA SER A 92 9.24 5.35 6.51
C SER A 92 7.93 6.09 6.29
N VAL A 93 7.27 5.80 5.18
CA VAL A 93 6.02 6.47 4.79
C VAL A 93 5.07 5.50 4.11
N CYS A 94 3.78 5.65 4.39
CA CYS A 94 2.75 4.98 3.62
C CYS A 94 1.95 5.98 2.79
N TYR A 95 1.73 5.67 1.52
CA TYR A 95 0.82 6.39 0.66
C TYR A 95 -0.40 5.52 0.33
N ILE A 96 -1.58 6.05 0.59
CA ILE A 96 -2.85 5.42 0.23
C ILE A 96 -3.60 6.32 -0.75
N CYS A 97 -3.80 5.85 -1.97
CA CYS A 97 -4.68 6.48 -2.95
C CYS A 97 -6.11 5.93 -2.78
N ILE A 98 -7.08 6.82 -2.63
CA ILE A 98 -8.48 6.49 -2.38
C ILE A 98 -9.37 7.21 -3.36
N GLN A 99 -10.14 6.46 -4.16
CA GLN A 99 -11.38 6.96 -4.71
C GLN A 99 -12.53 6.76 -3.71
N LYS A 100 -13.31 7.82 -3.44
CA LYS A 100 -14.39 7.80 -2.42
C LYS A 100 -15.63 7.01 -2.87
N ARG A 101 -15.52 5.68 -2.97
CA ARG A 101 -16.64 4.78 -3.32
C ARG A 101 -17.49 4.38 -2.11
N SER A 102 -16.90 4.38 -0.90
CA SER A 102 -17.59 4.07 0.35
C SER A 102 -17.35 5.17 1.39
N PRO A 103 -18.31 6.09 1.60
CA PRO A 103 -18.18 7.17 2.57
C PRO A 103 -17.91 6.68 4.01
N ASP A 104 -18.47 5.52 4.36
CA ASP A 104 -18.25 4.90 5.67
C ASP A 104 -16.85 4.34 5.85
N ALA A 105 -16.29 3.68 4.82
CA ALA A 105 -14.92 3.18 4.85
C ALA A 105 -13.93 4.35 4.91
N HIS A 106 -14.16 5.39 4.10
CA HIS A 106 -13.34 6.61 4.10
C HIS A 106 -13.31 7.30 5.48
N ARG A 107 -14.49 7.57 6.07
CA ARG A 107 -14.57 8.16 7.42
C ARG A 107 -13.90 7.29 8.47
N ARG A 108 -14.09 5.96 8.39
CA ARG A 108 -13.47 5.00 9.31
C ARG A 108 -11.94 5.05 9.17
N PHE A 109 -11.43 5.09 7.95
CA PHE A 109 -10.01 5.17 7.64
C PHE A 109 -9.38 6.42 8.23
N VAL A 110 -9.88 7.61 7.89
CA VAL A 110 -9.35 8.89 8.40
C VAL A 110 -9.35 8.91 9.94
N LYS A 111 -10.45 8.46 10.56
CA LYS A 111 -10.58 8.41 12.02
C LYS A 111 -9.61 7.44 12.69
N MET A 112 -9.39 6.27 12.11
CA MET A 112 -8.51 5.25 12.71
C MET A 112 -7.04 5.54 12.43
N ALA A 113 -6.70 5.93 11.20
CA ALA A 113 -5.35 6.30 10.81
C ALA A 113 -4.84 7.46 11.66
N GLY A 114 -5.66 8.50 11.87
CA GLY A 114 -5.31 9.66 12.68
C GLY A 114 -5.07 9.39 14.17
N LYS A 115 -5.30 8.16 14.67
CA LYS A 115 -4.93 7.78 16.05
C LYS A 115 -3.48 7.35 16.19
N VAL A 116 -2.90 6.82 15.11
CA VAL A 116 -1.57 6.19 15.11
C VAL A 116 -0.59 7.02 14.27
N PHE A 117 -1.08 7.61 13.18
CA PHE A 117 -0.28 8.32 12.19
C PHE A 117 -0.58 9.82 12.19
N GLU A 118 0.40 10.60 11.77
CA GLU A 118 0.15 11.89 11.13
C GLU A 118 -0.39 11.61 9.73
N VAL A 119 -1.60 12.09 9.44
CA VAL A 119 -2.29 11.85 8.18
C VAL A 119 -2.37 13.15 7.41
N LYS A 120 -1.64 13.23 6.29
CA LYS A 120 -1.59 14.40 5.43
C LYS A 120 -2.21 14.07 4.08
N LYS A 121 -3.18 14.86 3.65
CA LYS A 121 -3.67 14.79 2.27
C LYS A 121 -2.62 15.43 1.35
N VAL A 122 -2.12 14.68 0.38
CA VAL A 122 -1.18 15.21 -0.62
C VAL A 122 -1.93 16.21 -1.51
N SER A 123 -1.27 17.31 -1.81
CA SER A 123 -1.89 18.38 -2.59
C SER A 123 -2.00 18.00 -4.07
N LYS A 124 -3.12 18.36 -4.70
CA LYS A 124 -3.41 17.99 -6.09
C LYS A 124 -2.44 18.61 -7.10
N ASP A 125 -1.73 19.68 -6.78
CA ASP A 125 -0.67 20.25 -7.62
C ASP A 125 0.56 19.34 -7.74
N GLN A 126 0.70 18.35 -6.87
CA GLN A 126 1.84 17.42 -6.86
C GLN A 126 1.62 16.17 -7.71
N PHE A 127 0.40 15.95 -8.21
CA PHE A 127 0.08 14.80 -9.04
C PHE A 127 -0.99 15.14 -10.08
N SER A 128 -0.91 14.48 -11.23
CA SER A 128 -1.92 14.56 -12.28
C SER A 128 -2.53 13.19 -12.47
N PHE A 129 -3.81 13.01 -12.13
CA PHE A 129 -4.54 11.86 -12.60
C PHE A 129 -4.90 12.08 -14.07
N ALA A 130 -4.59 11.12 -14.93
CA ALA A 130 -4.87 11.25 -16.35
C ALA A 130 -6.38 11.30 -16.66
N GLU A 131 -7.20 10.65 -15.81
CA GLU A 131 -8.62 10.41 -16.11
C GLU A 131 -9.58 10.55 -14.91
N ASP A 132 -9.10 10.72 -13.67
CA ASP A 132 -9.95 10.67 -12.48
C ASP A 132 -9.58 11.72 -11.40
N ASP A 133 -10.28 12.84 -11.42
CA ASP A 133 -10.12 13.93 -10.44
C ASP A 133 -10.72 13.61 -9.06
N GLU A 134 -11.39 12.46 -8.87
CA GLU A 134 -12.04 12.11 -7.61
C GLU A 134 -11.11 11.41 -6.62
N CYS A 135 -9.93 10.98 -7.08
CA CYS A 135 -8.93 10.32 -6.26
C CYS A 135 -8.25 11.30 -5.28
N GLU A 136 -7.99 10.81 -4.07
CA GLU A 136 -7.25 11.51 -3.03
C GLU A 136 -6.06 10.66 -2.60
N ILE A 137 -4.87 11.26 -2.50
CA ILE A 137 -3.69 10.58 -1.94
C ILE A 137 -3.49 11.05 -0.51
N PHE A 138 -3.34 10.10 0.41
CA PHE A 138 -3.00 10.34 1.81
C PHE A 138 -1.59 9.81 2.09
N GLU A 139 -0.76 10.66 2.69
CA GLU A 139 0.53 10.34 3.27
C GLU A 139 0.36 10.06 4.77
N LEU A 140 0.86 8.91 5.22
CA LEU A 140 0.78 8.43 6.59
C LEU A 140 2.20 8.24 7.12
N ARG A 141 2.53 8.90 8.22
CA ARG A 141 3.79 8.74 8.96
C ARG A 141 3.51 8.51 10.42
N PHE A 142 4.36 7.75 11.12
CA PHE A 142 4.25 7.64 12.57
C PHE A 142 4.36 9.02 13.23
N ARG A 143 3.57 9.22 14.28
CA ARG A 143 3.64 10.41 15.14
C ARG A 143 4.82 10.36 16.09
#